data_AF-A0A954SBJ7-F1
#
_entry.id   AF-A0A954SBJ7-F1
#
_cell.length_a   1.000
_cell.length_b   1.000
_cell.length_c   1.000
_cell.angle_alpha   90.00
_cell.angle_beta   90.00
_cell.angle_gamma   90.00
#
_symmetry.space_group_name_H-M   'P 1'
#
loop_
_entity.id
_entity.type
_entity.pdbx_description
1 polymer ?
#
loop_
_entity_poly.entity_id
_entity_poly.type
_entity_poly.pdbx_seq_one_letter_code
_entity_poly.pdbx_strand_id
1 'polypeptide(L)'
;MFCWRFGVLRSALLVLLLFEVDGQAELSQTALERPIHHLRKTAACLKIEAALLQDVPEDLGAECSLAELAQRLRTTFQIPVIVNEAALSGAMLDANRERVRLPAGARLDQALTIALPGASGRVDGLAWQVRSEALEFTTEYDADEHLIPIVYDLRGLGPEWRDHPDRFRELLLKIDAGEWSYIDGWMGIGATGDLKPFTGGVVVLHTYSKHREVEQLIRKLQSLSPLEVIEPHPPVPQPERLRGTRPTPLEQRWLAALDGPTPSELSSARNLEEVATILRKSLQLPLQIDMPSLAFEGVDAETKIRVPQLAGASLRSTLDWAISDVGGVPTCHMVARGQVWITTETKADDDLVTRFYDLAGLPECFQVESYRLADISQLFVLYLEDGVPPDCFSQVPGGIILTSRRSSLAQFEAVLRQLRLFAAQTGYPQPLEYDPWSPVKSWQTRKLKLPVNPSQRLHPAMRDEEPQP
;
A
#
# COMPACT_ATOMS: atom_id res chain seq x y z
N MET A 1 -52.37 -25.97 -29.32
CA MET A 1 -51.57 -24.83 -29.86
C MET A 1 -51.77 -23.64 -28.93
N PHE A 2 -50.66 -23.16 -28.37
CA PHE A 2 -50.35 -21.91 -27.63
C PHE A 2 -51.34 -21.35 -26.58
N CYS A 3 -51.09 -21.35 -25.25
CA CYS A 3 -49.93 -20.94 -24.40
C CYS A 3 -49.68 -19.42 -24.31
N TRP A 4 -49.92 -18.77 -23.15
CA TRP A 4 -48.95 -18.50 -22.05
C TRP A 4 -49.35 -17.31 -21.14
N ARG A 5 -48.90 -17.37 -19.86
CA ARG A 5 -48.88 -16.36 -18.76
C ARG A 5 -50.23 -16.12 -18.03
N PHE A 6 -50.34 -16.12 -16.69
CA PHE A 6 -49.40 -15.83 -15.60
C PHE A 6 -49.58 -16.80 -14.43
N GLY A 7 -48.47 -17.34 -13.92
CA GLY A 7 -48.41 -18.09 -12.68
C GLY A 7 -47.04 -17.88 -12.03
N VAL A 8 -46.84 -16.75 -11.34
CA VAL A 8 -45.75 -16.53 -10.38
C VAL A 8 -46.24 -15.56 -9.30
N LEU A 9 -46.99 -16.08 -8.34
CA LEU A 9 -47.34 -15.36 -7.10
C LEU A 9 -47.56 -16.39 -5.99
N ARG A 10 -46.53 -17.23 -5.76
CA ARG A 10 -46.58 -18.26 -4.72
C ARG A 10 -45.26 -18.61 -4.03
N SER A 11 -44.22 -17.77 -4.15
CA SER A 11 -42.92 -18.04 -3.52
C SER A 11 -42.38 -16.93 -2.61
N ALA A 12 -43.17 -15.90 -2.30
CA ALA A 12 -42.72 -14.78 -1.46
C ALA A 12 -43.31 -14.79 -0.03
N LEU A 13 -44.00 -15.85 0.39
CA LEU A 13 -44.72 -15.86 1.68
C LEU A 13 -44.38 -17.06 2.60
N LEU A 14 -43.24 -17.73 2.37
CA LEU A 14 -42.84 -18.90 3.17
C LEU A 14 -41.45 -18.79 3.82
N VAL A 15 -40.92 -17.57 3.96
CA VAL A 15 -39.62 -17.31 4.65
C VAL A 15 -39.80 -16.37 5.86
N LEU A 16 -41.00 -15.84 6.11
CA LEU A 16 -41.26 -14.90 7.21
C LEU A 16 -41.88 -15.52 8.48
N LEU A 17 -42.02 -16.84 8.55
CA LEU A 17 -42.53 -17.51 9.74
C LEU A 17 -41.77 -18.82 9.92
N LEU A 18 -40.61 -18.76 10.59
CA LEU A 18 -39.98 -19.82 11.37
C LEU A 18 -38.62 -19.29 11.83
N PHE A 19 -38.57 -18.71 13.05
CA PHE A 19 -37.50 -18.77 14.06
C PHE A 19 -37.68 -17.61 15.03
N GLU A 20 -38.63 -17.79 15.94
CA GLU A 20 -38.64 -17.16 17.25
C GLU A 20 -38.08 -18.22 18.20
N VAL A 21 -36.79 -18.09 18.56
CA VAL A 21 -36.16 -18.88 19.64
C VAL A 21 -35.32 -17.92 20.44
N ASP A 22 -35.75 -17.71 21.69
CA ASP A 22 -34.99 -17.08 22.76
C ASP A 22 -33.62 -17.74 22.92
N GLY A 23 -32.57 -16.91 22.92
CA GLY A 23 -31.22 -17.35 23.23
C GLY A 23 -30.24 -16.20 23.13
N GLN A 24 -29.86 -15.65 24.29
CA GLN A 24 -28.70 -14.77 24.38
C GLN A 24 -27.48 -15.51 23.82
N ALA A 25 -27.03 -15.08 22.65
CA ALA A 25 -25.72 -15.41 22.11
C ALA A 25 -24.96 -14.11 21.96
N GLU A 26 -23.87 -14.00 22.72
CA GLU A 26 -22.81 -13.01 22.50
C GLU A 26 -22.45 -13.04 21.01
N LEU A 27 -22.77 -11.94 20.32
CA LEU A 27 -22.28 -11.67 18.97
C LEU A 27 -20.77 -11.47 19.08
N SER A 28 -20.03 -12.56 18.94
CA SER A 28 -18.59 -12.55 18.77
C SER A 28 -18.24 -11.73 17.54
N GLN A 29 -17.65 -10.55 17.75
CA GLN A 29 -17.13 -9.62 16.73
C GLN A 29 -15.99 -10.20 15.86
N THR A 30 -15.72 -11.51 15.90
CA THR A 30 -14.49 -12.12 15.39
C THR A 30 -14.53 -12.61 13.94
N ALA A 31 -15.56 -12.29 13.14
CA ALA A 31 -15.71 -12.84 11.77
C ALA A 31 -15.66 -11.82 10.62
N LEU A 32 -15.40 -10.53 10.88
CA LEU A 32 -15.39 -9.48 9.84
C LEU A 32 -14.03 -8.81 9.59
N GLU A 33 -12.97 -9.28 10.24
CA GLU A 33 -11.60 -8.80 10.01
C GLU A 33 -10.89 -9.74 9.01
N ARG A 34 -11.20 -9.60 7.71
CA ARG A 34 -10.30 -10.12 6.67
C ARG A 34 -9.14 -9.13 6.52
N PRO A 35 -7.87 -9.56 6.63
CA PRO A 35 -6.74 -8.68 6.41
C PRO A 35 -6.56 -8.49 4.90
N ILE A 36 -7.17 -7.44 4.35
CA ILE A 36 -6.73 -6.88 3.08
C ILE A 36 -5.39 -6.20 3.39
N HIS A 37 -4.32 -6.60 2.70
CA HIS A 37 -2.95 -6.09 2.84
C HIS A 37 -2.85 -4.61 2.47
N HIS A 38 -3.38 -3.74 3.30
CA HIS A 38 -2.97 -2.35 3.32
C HIS A 38 -1.72 -2.24 4.20
N LEU A 39 -0.77 -1.41 3.76
CA LEU A 39 0.18 -0.68 4.60
C LEU A 39 -0.40 -0.55 6.02
N ARG A 40 0.37 -0.84 7.08
CA ARG A 40 -0.12 -0.70 8.47
C ARG A 40 -0.73 0.70 8.64
N LYS A 41 -2.05 0.80 8.49
CA LYS A 41 -2.75 2.07 8.61
C LYS A 41 -2.61 2.46 10.06
N THR A 42 -1.95 3.58 10.32
CA THR A 42 -1.84 4.07 11.69
C THR A 42 -3.24 4.43 12.20
N ALA A 43 -3.36 4.58 13.51
CA ALA A 43 -4.63 5.01 14.12
C ALA A 43 -5.12 6.35 13.52
N ALA A 44 -4.21 7.24 13.13
CA ALA A 44 -4.53 8.49 12.47
C ALA A 44 -5.13 8.28 11.07
N CYS A 45 -4.52 7.44 10.22
CA CYS A 45 -5.08 7.09 8.91
C CYS A 45 -6.49 6.49 9.02
N LEU A 46 -6.70 5.56 9.96
CA LEU A 46 -8.01 4.96 10.20
C LEU A 46 -9.04 6.01 10.66
N LYS A 47 -8.63 6.98 11.49
CA LYS A 47 -9.49 8.07 11.93
C LYS A 47 -9.88 9.00 10.78
N ILE A 48 -8.94 9.33 9.90
CA ILE A 48 -9.19 10.12 8.69
C ILE A 48 -10.18 9.37 7.78
N GLU A 49 -9.96 8.08 7.55
CA GLU A 49 -10.87 7.27 6.74
C GLU A 49 -12.28 7.20 7.32
N ALA A 50 -12.40 7.08 8.64
CA ALA A 50 -13.68 7.12 9.32
C ALA A 50 -14.35 8.50 9.20
N ALA A 51 -13.59 9.60 9.25
CA ALA A 51 -14.12 10.96 9.07
C ALA A 51 -14.57 11.22 7.63
N LEU A 52 -13.80 10.76 6.64
CA LEU A 52 -14.13 10.88 5.21
C LEU A 52 -15.44 10.17 4.83
N LEU A 53 -15.86 9.17 5.62
CA LEU A 53 -17.11 8.44 5.45
C LEU A 53 -18.32 9.10 6.13
N GLN A 54 -18.13 10.13 6.94
CA GLN A 54 -19.22 10.84 7.63
C GLN A 54 -19.85 11.90 6.73
N ASP A 55 -21.13 12.20 6.99
CA ASP A 55 -21.82 13.29 6.32
C ASP A 55 -21.30 14.64 6.81
N VAL A 56 -21.23 15.63 5.91
CA VAL A 56 -20.82 17.00 6.22
C VAL A 56 -21.88 17.67 7.10
N PRO A 57 -21.55 18.05 8.35
CA PRO A 57 -22.42 18.83 9.23
C PRO A 57 -22.84 20.17 8.63
N GLU A 58 -24.02 20.67 9.01
CA GLU A 58 -24.56 21.94 8.46
C GLU A 58 -23.61 23.15 8.67
N ASP A 59 -22.92 23.21 9.80
CA ASP A 59 -21.96 24.26 10.15
C ASP A 59 -20.68 24.24 9.28
N LEU A 60 -20.32 23.05 8.77
CA LEU A 60 -19.24 22.87 7.80
C LEU A 60 -19.66 23.23 6.36
N GLY A 61 -20.96 23.32 6.07
CA GLY A 61 -21.48 23.65 4.73
C GLY A 61 -21.50 25.14 4.39
N ALA A 62 -21.15 26.00 5.34
CA ALA A 62 -21.01 27.44 5.10
C ALA A 62 -19.73 27.74 4.30
N GLU A 63 -19.82 28.67 3.34
CA GLU A 63 -18.66 29.12 2.56
C GLU A 63 -17.60 29.74 3.50
N CYS A 64 -16.36 29.30 3.36
CA CYS A 64 -15.23 29.73 4.18
C CYS A 64 -13.93 29.70 3.36
N SER A 65 -12.84 30.25 3.90
CA SER A 65 -11.53 30.07 3.25
C SER A 65 -11.03 28.63 3.39
N LEU A 66 -10.10 28.20 2.54
CA LEU A 66 -9.48 26.87 2.65
C LEU A 66 -8.79 26.66 4.01
N ALA A 67 -8.14 27.69 4.54
CA ALA A 67 -7.52 27.66 5.87
C ALA A 67 -8.57 27.50 7.00
N GLU A 68 -9.69 28.22 6.90
CA GLU A 68 -10.82 28.07 7.83
C GLU A 68 -11.44 26.68 7.74
N LEU A 69 -11.61 26.15 6.53
CA LEU A 69 -12.12 24.79 6.30
C LEU A 69 -11.22 23.76 6.99
N ALA A 70 -9.89 23.85 6.79
CA ALA A 70 -8.94 22.96 7.44
C ALA A 70 -9.07 23.01 8.98
N GLN A 71 -9.20 24.21 9.55
CA GLN A 71 -9.37 24.38 10.99
C GLN A 71 -10.69 23.81 11.51
N ARG A 72 -11.80 23.97 10.76
CA ARG A 72 -13.09 23.38 11.11
C ARG A 72 -13.04 21.86 11.06
N LEU A 73 -12.45 21.27 10.01
CA LEU A 73 -12.29 19.81 9.91
C LEU A 73 -11.47 19.23 11.07
N ARG A 74 -10.36 19.89 11.45
CA ARG A 74 -9.58 19.51 12.65
C ARG A 74 -10.43 19.52 13.92
N THR A 75 -11.27 20.54 14.09
CA THR A 75 -12.07 20.71 15.31
C THR A 75 -13.24 19.71 15.34
N THR A 76 -13.96 19.58 14.23
CA THR A 76 -15.18 18.76 14.13
C THR A 76 -14.88 17.27 14.13
N PHE A 77 -13.93 16.82 13.30
CA PHE A 77 -13.62 15.39 13.16
C PHE A 77 -12.42 14.95 14.00
N GLN A 78 -11.72 15.88 14.65
CA GLN A 78 -10.51 15.62 15.43
C GLN A 78 -9.43 14.89 14.62
N ILE A 79 -9.34 15.16 13.32
CA ILE A 79 -8.34 14.60 12.42
C ILE A 79 -7.22 15.63 12.15
N PRO A 80 -5.98 15.17 11.92
CA PRO A 80 -4.93 16.05 11.42
C PRO A 80 -5.26 16.47 9.99
N VAL A 81 -5.31 17.78 9.76
CA VAL A 81 -5.51 18.39 8.44
C VAL A 81 -4.35 19.33 8.18
N ILE A 82 -3.82 19.38 6.96
CA ILE A 82 -2.71 20.24 6.57
C ILE A 82 -3.11 21.00 5.30
N VAL A 83 -2.61 22.22 5.18
CA VAL A 83 -2.68 22.99 3.95
C VAL A 83 -1.26 23.12 3.43
N ASN A 84 -0.99 22.56 2.25
CA ASN A 84 0.32 22.61 1.62
C ASN A 84 0.56 24.01 1.03
N GLU A 85 0.95 24.95 1.90
CA GLU A 85 1.16 26.34 1.50
C GLU A 85 2.26 26.50 0.44
N ALA A 86 3.23 25.58 0.38
CA ALA A 86 4.28 25.60 -0.62
C ALA A 86 3.71 25.31 -2.02
N ALA A 87 2.98 24.20 -2.17
CA ALA A 87 2.30 23.86 -3.42
C ALA A 87 1.29 24.94 -3.85
N LEU A 88 0.48 25.44 -2.91
CA LEU A 88 -0.47 26.51 -3.18
C LEU A 88 0.22 27.79 -3.63
N SER A 89 1.28 28.22 -2.93
CA SER A 89 2.03 29.43 -3.29
C SER A 89 2.69 29.28 -4.66
N GLY A 90 3.21 28.10 -4.98
CA GLY A 90 3.76 27.76 -6.30
C GLY A 90 2.75 27.91 -7.43
N ALA A 91 1.49 27.55 -7.19
CA ALA A 91 0.37 27.75 -8.11
C ALA A 91 -0.30 29.14 -7.98
N MET A 92 0.31 30.07 -7.22
CA MET A 92 -0.23 31.40 -6.93
C MET A 92 -1.64 31.38 -6.29
N LEU A 93 -1.94 30.35 -5.50
CA LEU A 93 -3.16 30.21 -4.69
C LEU A 93 -2.88 30.62 -3.25
N ASP A 94 -3.87 31.19 -2.57
CA ASP A 94 -3.76 31.63 -1.17
C ASP A 94 -4.89 31.00 -0.34
N ALA A 95 -4.51 30.16 0.62
CA ALA A 95 -5.45 29.43 1.46
C ALA A 95 -6.45 30.32 2.22
N ASN A 96 -6.13 31.60 2.45
CA ASN A 96 -7.02 32.55 3.09
C ASN A 96 -8.00 33.22 2.11
N ARG A 97 -7.71 33.17 0.80
CA ARG A 97 -8.52 33.78 -0.26
C ARG A 97 -9.41 32.76 -0.96
N GLU A 98 -8.92 31.55 -1.19
CA GLU A 98 -9.68 30.51 -1.90
C GLU A 98 -10.93 30.14 -1.10
N ARG A 99 -12.11 30.30 -1.70
CA ARG A 99 -13.40 30.13 -1.04
C ARG A 99 -13.97 28.76 -1.37
N VAL A 100 -14.19 27.96 -0.34
CA VAL A 100 -14.72 26.60 -0.47
C VAL A 100 -16.08 26.53 0.22
N ARG A 101 -17.03 25.86 -0.42
CA ARG A 101 -18.33 25.54 0.16
C ARG A 101 -18.61 24.06 0.01
N LEU A 102 -18.62 23.34 1.13
CA LEU A 102 -18.97 21.91 1.12
C LEU A 102 -20.49 21.73 1.02
N PRO A 103 -21.00 20.81 0.19
CA PRO A 103 -22.42 20.46 0.19
C PRO A 103 -22.80 19.76 1.52
N ALA A 104 -23.61 20.43 2.34
CA ALA A 104 -24.09 19.88 3.61
C ALA A 104 -24.89 18.58 3.40
N GLY A 105 -24.71 17.61 4.29
CA GLY A 105 -25.34 16.29 4.21
C GLY A 105 -24.77 15.34 3.16
N ALA A 106 -23.83 15.78 2.31
CA ALA A 106 -23.05 14.87 1.47
C ALA A 106 -21.95 14.19 2.30
N ARG A 107 -21.49 13.02 1.87
CA ARG A 107 -20.31 12.37 2.49
C ARG A 107 -19.07 13.26 2.31
N LEU A 108 -18.24 13.37 3.33
CA LEU A 108 -17.11 14.30 3.36
C LEU A 108 -16.14 14.07 2.18
N ASP A 109 -15.79 12.83 1.85
CA ASP A 109 -14.94 12.54 0.68
C ASP A 109 -15.54 13.07 -0.63
N GLN A 110 -16.83 12.81 -0.87
CA GLN A 110 -17.55 13.32 -2.04
C GLN A 110 -17.64 14.84 -2.05
N ALA A 111 -17.92 15.44 -0.88
CA ALA A 111 -18.01 16.88 -0.72
C ALA A 111 -16.69 17.57 -1.06
N LEU A 112 -15.56 17.04 -0.60
CA LEU A 112 -14.23 17.57 -0.91
C LEU A 112 -13.89 17.42 -2.40
N THR A 113 -14.15 16.25 -3.00
CA THR A 113 -13.91 16.01 -4.43
C THR A 113 -14.73 16.94 -5.33
N ILE A 114 -15.96 17.28 -4.94
CA ILE A 114 -16.81 18.19 -5.73
C ILE A 114 -16.42 19.65 -5.51
N ALA A 115 -16.15 20.05 -4.26
CA ALA A 115 -16.01 21.45 -3.90
C ALA A 115 -14.63 22.04 -4.21
N LEU A 116 -13.55 21.25 -4.10
CA LEU A 116 -12.18 21.79 -4.19
C LEU A 116 -11.77 22.16 -5.63
N PRO A 117 -11.96 21.33 -6.66
CA PRO A 117 -11.55 21.69 -8.04
C PRO A 117 -12.16 23.01 -8.53
N GLY A 118 -13.42 23.26 -8.17
CA GLY A 118 -14.13 24.49 -8.57
C GLY A 118 -13.84 25.73 -7.72
N ALA A 119 -13.15 25.61 -6.59
CA ALA A 119 -13.00 26.70 -5.63
C ALA A 119 -11.95 27.75 -6.05
N SER A 120 -10.93 27.37 -6.82
CA SER A 120 -9.87 28.30 -7.25
C SER A 120 -10.28 29.19 -8.42
N GLY A 121 -11.30 28.77 -9.20
CA GLY A 121 -11.66 29.41 -10.47
C GLY A 121 -10.53 29.40 -11.50
N ARG A 122 -9.48 28.59 -11.30
CA ARG A 122 -8.31 28.46 -12.17
C ARG A 122 -8.24 27.08 -12.81
N VAL A 123 -7.34 26.95 -13.77
CA VAL A 123 -7.04 25.67 -14.45
C VAL A 123 -6.37 24.70 -13.48
N ASP A 124 -5.50 25.19 -12.60
CA ASP A 124 -4.92 24.39 -11.53
C ASP A 124 -5.90 24.39 -10.34
N GLY A 125 -6.72 23.34 -10.26
CA GLY A 125 -7.71 23.18 -9.21
C GLY A 125 -7.08 22.91 -7.84
N LEU A 126 -7.89 23.04 -6.79
CA LEU A 126 -7.51 22.53 -5.47
C LEU A 126 -7.82 21.03 -5.41
N ALA A 127 -6.94 20.27 -4.78
CA ALA A 127 -7.12 18.85 -4.52
C ALA A 127 -7.01 18.54 -3.03
N TRP A 128 -7.37 17.30 -2.70
CA TRP A 128 -7.16 16.74 -1.37
C TRP A 128 -6.59 15.33 -1.47
N GLN A 129 -5.75 14.97 -0.50
CA GLN A 129 -5.22 13.62 -0.37
C GLN A 129 -4.97 13.25 1.09
N VAL A 130 -4.80 11.96 1.38
CA VAL A 130 -4.33 11.51 2.68
C VAL A 130 -2.86 11.19 2.55
N ARG A 131 -2.01 12.03 3.14
CA ARG A 131 -0.55 11.93 3.06
C ARG A 131 0.06 12.07 4.44
N SER A 132 0.98 11.16 4.77
CA SER A 132 1.70 11.13 6.04
C SER A 132 0.74 11.35 7.22
N GLU A 133 -0.28 10.50 7.30
CA GLU A 133 -1.26 10.48 8.38
C GLU A 133 -2.06 11.77 8.58
N ALA A 134 -2.14 12.64 7.57
CA ALA A 134 -2.93 13.85 7.58
C ALA A 134 -3.81 13.97 6.32
N LEU A 135 -4.96 14.63 6.46
CA LEU A 135 -5.73 15.10 5.32
C LEU A 135 -5.07 16.38 4.78
N GLU A 136 -4.45 16.31 3.63
CA GLU A 136 -3.75 17.41 2.99
C GLU A 136 -4.65 18.10 1.97
N PHE A 137 -4.70 19.43 2.02
CA PHE A 137 -5.18 20.28 0.93
C PHE A 137 -4.00 20.83 0.15
N THR A 138 -3.98 20.57 -1.14
CA THR A 138 -2.88 20.90 -2.04
C THR A 138 -3.42 21.28 -3.42
N THR A 139 -2.57 21.44 -4.42
CA THR A 139 -2.96 21.64 -5.82
C THR A 139 -3.20 20.30 -6.50
N GLU A 140 -4.00 20.26 -7.56
CA GLU A 140 -4.14 19.06 -8.39
C GLU A 140 -2.78 18.56 -8.91
N TYR A 141 -1.95 19.49 -9.38
CA TYR A 141 -0.59 19.18 -9.84
C TYR A 141 0.26 18.48 -8.76
N ASP A 142 0.30 19.01 -7.53
CA ASP A 142 1.09 18.41 -6.44
C ASP A 142 0.51 17.09 -5.96
N ALA A 143 -0.82 16.94 -5.94
CA ALA A 143 -1.45 15.66 -5.66
C ALA A 143 -1.09 14.60 -6.73
N ASP A 144 -1.01 14.99 -8.00
CA ASP A 144 -0.67 14.11 -9.11
C ASP A 144 0.81 13.70 -9.13
N GLU A 145 1.70 14.45 -8.49
CA GLU A 145 3.10 14.03 -8.24
C GLU A 145 3.21 12.97 -7.12
N HIS A 146 2.12 12.72 -6.39
CA HIS A 146 2.06 11.82 -5.24
C HIS A 146 1.14 10.62 -5.47
N LEU A 147 1.31 9.96 -6.61
CA LEU A 147 0.56 8.76 -6.95
C LEU A 147 0.94 7.60 -6.02
N ILE A 148 -0.09 6.93 -5.49
CA ILE A 148 0.06 5.77 -4.62
C ILE A 148 -0.33 4.54 -5.45
N PRO A 149 0.47 3.47 -5.43
CA PRO A 149 0.07 2.21 -6.00
C PRO A 149 -0.76 1.38 -5.01
N ILE A 150 -1.97 0.97 -5.41
CA ILE A 150 -2.82 0.04 -4.65
C ILE A 150 -3.23 -1.13 -5.54
N VAL A 151 -3.21 -2.32 -4.95
CA VAL A 151 -3.67 -3.54 -5.60
C VAL A 151 -5.05 -3.90 -5.10
N TYR A 152 -5.96 -4.04 -6.05
CA TYR A 152 -7.32 -4.43 -5.82
C TYR A 152 -7.51 -5.89 -6.17
N ASP A 153 -7.89 -6.68 -5.17
CA ASP A 153 -8.26 -8.08 -5.34
C ASP A 153 -9.66 -8.17 -5.97
N LEU A 154 -9.72 -8.69 -7.20
CA LEU A 154 -10.96 -8.86 -7.95
C LEU A 154 -11.51 -10.29 -7.82
N ARG A 155 -10.83 -11.21 -7.11
CA ARG A 155 -11.32 -12.59 -6.91
C ARG A 155 -12.69 -12.64 -6.25
N GLY A 156 -12.98 -11.66 -5.39
CA GLY A 156 -14.27 -11.51 -4.72
C GLY A 156 -15.43 -11.08 -5.62
N LEU A 157 -15.15 -10.67 -6.87
CA LEU A 157 -16.17 -10.18 -7.80
C LEU A 157 -16.75 -11.29 -8.71
N GLY A 158 -16.10 -12.46 -8.75
CA GLY A 158 -16.47 -13.60 -9.59
C GLY A 158 -15.46 -13.88 -10.71
N PRO A 159 -15.62 -15.00 -11.44
CA PRO A 159 -14.67 -15.46 -12.47
C PRO A 159 -14.50 -14.45 -13.60
N GLU A 160 -15.56 -13.71 -13.98
CA GLU A 160 -15.48 -12.69 -15.03
C GLU A 160 -14.39 -11.64 -14.76
N TRP A 161 -14.29 -11.15 -13.52
CA TRP A 161 -13.32 -10.12 -13.15
C TRP A 161 -11.96 -10.69 -12.79
N ARG A 162 -11.95 -11.88 -12.18
CA ARG A 162 -10.73 -12.59 -11.79
C ARG A 162 -9.91 -13.02 -13.01
N ASP A 163 -10.59 -13.59 -14.00
CA ASP A 163 -9.97 -14.23 -15.16
C ASP A 163 -9.77 -13.22 -16.32
N HIS A 164 -10.44 -12.05 -16.25
CA HIS A 164 -10.31 -10.96 -17.21
C HIS A 164 -10.19 -9.58 -16.54
N PRO A 165 -9.09 -9.31 -15.79
CA PRO A 165 -8.88 -8.01 -15.13
C PRO A 165 -8.88 -6.82 -16.11
N ASP A 166 -8.59 -7.03 -17.40
CA ASP A 166 -8.73 -6.02 -18.44
C ASP A 166 -10.17 -5.47 -18.58
N ARG A 167 -11.20 -6.26 -18.26
CA ARG A 167 -12.58 -5.77 -18.23
C ARG A 167 -12.81 -4.74 -17.14
N PHE A 168 -12.11 -4.89 -16.01
CA PHE A 168 -12.15 -3.90 -14.94
C PHE A 168 -11.47 -2.60 -15.36
N ARG A 169 -10.34 -2.69 -16.07
CA ARG A 169 -9.72 -1.53 -16.72
C ARG A 169 -10.69 -0.83 -17.68
N GLU A 170 -11.30 -1.57 -18.60
CA GLU A 170 -12.29 -1.00 -19.53
C GLU A 170 -13.48 -0.36 -18.82
N LEU A 171 -13.94 -0.95 -17.70
CA LEU A 171 -15.01 -0.38 -16.91
C LEU A 171 -14.59 0.96 -16.30
N LEU A 172 -13.39 1.06 -15.73
CA LEU A 172 -12.88 2.31 -15.17
C LEU A 172 -12.75 3.40 -16.23
N LEU A 173 -12.19 3.06 -17.40
CA LEU A 173 -12.12 3.97 -18.55
C LEU A 173 -13.50 4.43 -19.06
N LYS A 174 -14.55 3.60 -18.89
CA LYS A 174 -15.93 3.94 -19.29
C LYS A 174 -16.66 4.79 -18.26
N ILE A 175 -16.40 4.60 -16.97
CA ILE A 175 -17.06 5.34 -15.89
C ILE A 175 -16.62 6.81 -15.92
N ASP A 176 -15.37 7.04 -16.30
CA ASP A 176 -14.77 8.37 -16.29
C ASP A 176 -14.07 8.62 -17.63
N ALA A 177 -14.90 8.86 -18.65
CA ALA A 177 -14.46 9.11 -20.02
C ALA A 177 -13.63 10.40 -20.19
N GLY A 178 -13.45 11.19 -19.12
CA GLY A 178 -12.65 12.41 -19.10
C GLY A 178 -11.30 12.21 -18.41
N GLU A 179 -11.30 11.82 -17.13
CA GLU A 179 -10.07 11.85 -16.32
C GLU A 179 -9.25 10.56 -16.40
N TRP A 180 -9.89 9.37 -16.48
CA TRP A 180 -9.14 8.11 -16.64
C TRP A 180 -8.66 7.89 -18.09
N SER A 181 -9.14 8.71 -19.03
CA SER A 181 -8.80 8.59 -20.45
C SER A 181 -7.35 8.96 -20.78
N TYR A 182 -6.63 9.60 -19.84
CA TYR A 182 -5.21 9.96 -19.98
C TYR A 182 -4.23 8.85 -19.55
N ILE A 183 -4.71 7.69 -19.08
CA ILE A 183 -3.91 6.59 -18.50
C ILE A 183 -3.08 5.78 -19.53
N ASP A 184 -3.04 6.17 -20.80
CA ASP A 184 -2.28 5.45 -21.82
C ASP A 184 -0.80 5.87 -21.88
N GLY A 185 -0.01 5.42 -20.89
CA GLY A 185 1.42 5.17 -21.10
C GLY A 185 2.36 5.50 -19.94
N TRP A 186 2.97 4.45 -19.37
CA TRP A 186 4.18 4.54 -18.53
C TRP A 186 5.41 5.21 -19.19
N MET A 187 5.34 5.54 -20.48
CA MET A 187 6.49 5.93 -21.30
C MET A 187 6.38 7.34 -21.88
N GLY A 188 5.48 8.19 -21.39
CA GLY A 188 5.35 9.57 -21.86
C GLY A 188 4.96 10.53 -20.74
N ILE A 189 5.97 11.14 -20.13
CA ILE A 189 5.98 12.36 -19.32
C ILE A 189 4.58 13.02 -19.18
N GLY A 190 3.95 12.88 -18.00
CA GLY A 190 2.85 13.75 -17.56
C GLY A 190 1.43 13.18 -17.55
N ALA A 191 1.23 11.86 -17.58
CA ALA A 191 -0.11 11.28 -17.44
C ALA A 191 -0.48 10.96 -15.97
N THR A 192 -1.67 11.40 -15.57
CA THR A 192 -2.30 11.23 -14.26
C THR A 192 -2.75 9.79 -14.01
N GLY A 193 -1.80 8.94 -13.59
CA GLY A 193 -2.07 7.58 -13.12
C GLY A 193 -1.80 6.45 -14.13
N ASP A 194 -1.75 5.21 -13.61
CA ASP A 194 -1.63 3.97 -14.39
C ASP A 194 -2.60 2.89 -13.89
N LEU A 195 -3.01 1.99 -14.79
CA LEU A 195 -3.76 0.80 -14.41
C LEU A 195 -3.24 -0.41 -15.17
N LYS A 196 -2.82 -1.43 -14.41
CA LYS A 196 -2.35 -2.70 -14.96
C LYS A 196 -3.12 -3.90 -14.41
N PRO A 197 -3.54 -4.84 -15.27
CA PRO A 197 -4.05 -6.12 -14.81
C PRO A 197 -2.97 -6.87 -14.02
N PHE A 198 -3.40 -7.58 -12.98
CA PHE A 198 -2.57 -8.48 -12.15
C PHE A 198 -3.31 -9.81 -11.97
N THR A 199 -2.61 -10.90 -11.64
CA THR A 199 -3.26 -12.21 -11.50
C THR A 199 -4.32 -12.19 -10.39
N GLY A 200 -5.60 -12.25 -10.78
CA GLY A 200 -6.75 -12.16 -9.88
C GLY A 200 -7.07 -10.75 -9.37
N GLY A 201 -6.47 -9.70 -9.94
CA GLY A 201 -6.64 -8.32 -9.47
C GLY A 201 -6.25 -7.25 -10.49
N VAL A 202 -6.19 -6.01 -10.04
CA VAL A 202 -5.58 -4.90 -10.80
C VAL A 202 -4.68 -4.08 -9.88
N VAL A 203 -3.58 -3.58 -10.42
CA VAL A 203 -2.76 -2.54 -9.80
C VAL A 203 -3.18 -1.21 -10.38
N VAL A 204 -3.52 -0.28 -9.50
CA VAL A 204 -3.86 1.09 -9.86
C VAL A 204 -2.79 1.97 -9.23
N LEU A 205 -2.19 2.86 -10.00
CA LEU A 205 -1.30 3.92 -9.53
C LEU A 205 -2.07 5.22 -9.70
N HIS A 206 -2.54 5.82 -8.60
CA HIS A 206 -3.31 7.05 -8.68
C HIS A 206 -3.22 7.84 -7.36
N THR A 207 -3.73 9.07 -7.39
CA THR A 207 -4.03 9.86 -6.20
C THR A 207 -5.00 9.14 -5.24
N TYR A 208 -4.90 9.47 -3.95
CA TYR A 208 -5.73 8.85 -2.89
C TYR A 208 -7.24 8.95 -3.16
N SER A 209 -7.71 10.11 -3.63
CA SER A 209 -9.14 10.34 -3.93
C SER A 209 -9.67 9.36 -4.99
N LYS A 210 -8.88 9.08 -6.02
CA LYS A 210 -9.25 8.16 -7.10
C LYS A 210 -9.22 6.71 -6.64
N HIS A 211 -8.32 6.35 -5.72
CA HIS A 211 -8.39 5.05 -5.06
C HIS A 211 -9.72 4.84 -4.32
N ARG A 212 -10.26 5.88 -3.67
CA ARG A 212 -11.57 5.80 -3.01
C ARG A 212 -12.70 5.55 -4.00
N GLU A 213 -12.65 6.12 -5.19
CA GLU A 213 -13.63 5.84 -6.26
C GLU A 213 -13.55 4.38 -6.72
N VAL A 214 -12.34 3.85 -6.91
CA VAL A 214 -12.12 2.44 -7.27
C VAL A 214 -12.63 1.49 -6.18
N GLU A 215 -12.34 1.78 -4.90
CA GLU A 215 -12.86 1.01 -3.76
C GLU A 215 -14.40 0.99 -3.73
N GLN A 216 -15.03 2.14 -3.95
CA GLN A 216 -16.50 2.25 -3.99
C GLN A 216 -17.10 1.47 -5.16
N LEU A 217 -16.46 1.52 -6.34
CA LEU A 217 -16.87 0.74 -7.49
C LEU A 217 -16.77 -0.76 -7.20
N ILE A 218 -15.66 -1.24 -6.64
CA ILE A 218 -15.48 -2.65 -6.28
C ILE A 218 -16.55 -3.10 -5.29
N ARG A 219 -16.83 -2.32 -4.24
CA ARG A 219 -17.90 -2.63 -3.28
C ARG A 219 -19.27 -2.71 -3.95
N LYS A 220 -19.56 -1.79 -4.87
CA LYS A 220 -20.80 -1.80 -5.65
C LYS A 220 -20.89 -3.06 -6.52
N LEU A 221 -19.82 -3.44 -7.21
CA LEU A 221 -19.78 -4.68 -7.99
C LEU A 221 -19.94 -5.91 -7.10
N GLN A 222 -19.29 -5.96 -5.93
CA GLN A 222 -19.48 -7.03 -4.93
C GLN A 222 -20.94 -7.16 -4.50
N SER A 223 -21.65 -6.04 -4.32
CA SER A 223 -23.07 -6.06 -3.93
C SER A 223 -24.01 -6.53 -5.05
N LEU A 224 -23.57 -6.46 -6.32
CA LEU A 224 -24.34 -6.87 -7.49
C LEU A 224 -24.02 -8.30 -7.92
N SER A 225 -22.82 -8.79 -7.64
CA SER A 225 -22.45 -10.17 -7.90
C SER A 225 -23.24 -11.08 -6.95
N PRO A 226 -24.02 -12.06 -7.46
CA PRO A 226 -24.62 -13.07 -6.61
C PRO A 226 -23.49 -13.76 -5.88
N LEU A 227 -23.51 -13.72 -4.55
CA LEU A 227 -22.53 -14.36 -3.67
C LEU A 227 -22.49 -15.86 -3.97
N GLU A 228 -21.71 -16.28 -4.96
CA GLU A 228 -21.14 -17.62 -4.94
C GLU A 228 -20.25 -17.67 -3.71
N VAL A 229 -20.55 -18.61 -2.81
CA VAL A 229 -19.79 -18.82 -1.59
C VAL A 229 -18.37 -19.21 -2.01
N ILE A 230 -17.48 -18.22 -2.03
CA ILE A 230 -16.05 -18.44 -2.23
C ILE A 230 -15.57 -19.20 -0.99
N GLU A 231 -15.20 -20.47 -1.17
CA GLU A 231 -14.60 -21.25 -0.09
C GLU A 231 -13.39 -20.49 0.47
N PRO A 232 -13.30 -20.31 1.80
CA PRO A 232 -12.21 -19.57 2.40
C PRO A 232 -10.89 -20.28 2.09
N HIS A 233 -9.96 -19.56 1.47
CA HIS A 233 -8.59 -20.05 1.33
C HIS A 233 -8.00 -20.30 2.73
N PRO A 234 -7.27 -21.42 2.92
CA PRO A 234 -6.67 -21.74 4.20
C PRO A 234 -5.67 -20.65 4.62
N PRO A 235 -5.61 -20.28 5.91
CA PRO A 235 -4.65 -19.30 6.40
C PRO A 235 -3.23 -19.80 6.16
N VAL A 236 -2.41 -18.96 5.54
CA VAL A 236 -1.00 -19.27 5.24
C VAL A 236 -0.21 -19.34 6.55
N PRO A 237 0.49 -20.45 6.85
CA PRO A 237 1.35 -20.54 8.03
C PRO A 237 2.56 -19.60 7.88
N GLN A 238 2.81 -18.77 8.89
CA GLN A 238 3.99 -17.88 8.93
C GLN A 238 5.24 -18.68 9.35
N PRO A 239 6.29 -18.79 8.50
CA PRO A 239 7.46 -19.58 8.84
C PRO A 239 8.61 -18.76 9.47
N GLU A 240 9.39 -19.45 10.29
CA GLU A 240 10.59 -18.95 10.98
C GLU A 240 11.74 -18.59 10.02
N ARG A 241 11.86 -17.29 9.72
CA ARG A 241 13.04 -16.44 10.01
C ARG A 241 14.45 -16.92 9.57
N LEU A 242 14.89 -16.59 8.34
CA LEU A 242 16.32 -16.43 7.98
C LEU A 242 16.60 -15.10 7.21
N ARG A 243 17.83 -14.59 7.36
CA ARG A 243 18.23 -13.16 7.36
C ARG A 243 18.53 -12.58 5.96
N GLY A 244 17.72 -11.62 5.48
CA GLY A 244 18.30 -10.31 5.09
C GLY A 244 18.82 -9.66 6.37
N THR A 245 19.69 -8.65 6.34
CA THR A 245 20.05 -7.95 7.58
C THR A 245 18.77 -7.38 8.16
N ARG A 246 18.15 -8.14 9.08
CA ARG A 246 17.01 -7.64 9.83
C ARG A 246 17.45 -6.29 10.35
N PRO A 247 16.56 -5.29 10.32
CA PRO A 247 16.84 -4.08 11.06
C PRO A 247 17.33 -4.54 12.43
N THR A 248 18.53 -4.09 12.77
CA THR A 248 19.18 -4.43 14.03
C THR A 248 18.18 -4.13 15.15
N PRO A 249 18.27 -4.75 16.33
CA PRO A 249 17.38 -4.41 17.43
C PRO A 249 17.33 -2.89 17.70
N LEU A 250 18.43 -2.19 17.41
CA LEU A 250 18.51 -0.74 17.45
C LEU A 250 17.67 -0.08 16.33
N GLU A 251 17.82 -0.51 15.07
CA GLU A 251 16.99 -0.01 13.96
C GLU A 251 15.50 -0.32 14.12
N GLN A 252 15.13 -1.48 14.69
CA GLN A 252 13.74 -1.79 15.02
C GLN A 252 13.18 -0.85 16.09
N ARG A 253 14.00 -0.50 17.09
CA ARG A 253 13.64 0.52 18.08
C ARG A 253 13.47 1.89 17.43
N TRP A 254 14.26 2.21 16.41
CA TRP A 254 14.11 3.45 15.63
C TRP A 254 12.83 3.48 14.82
N LEU A 255 12.56 2.44 14.06
CA LEU A 255 11.31 2.34 13.29
C LEU A 255 10.10 2.43 14.22
N ALA A 256 10.12 1.73 15.35
CA ALA A 256 9.05 1.81 16.35
C ALA A 256 8.94 3.19 17.02
N ALA A 257 10.05 3.90 17.22
CA ALA A 257 10.03 5.26 17.77
C ALA A 257 9.49 6.27 16.76
N LEU A 258 9.82 6.11 15.47
CA LEU A 258 9.26 6.88 14.36
C LEU A 258 7.75 6.65 14.24
N ASP A 259 7.27 5.43 14.45
CA ASP A 259 5.83 5.14 14.44
C ASP A 259 5.11 5.57 15.74
N GLY A 260 5.85 6.09 16.73
CA GLY A 260 5.34 6.58 18.00
C GLY A 260 4.73 7.99 17.92
N PRO A 261 4.13 8.49 19.02
CA PRO A 261 3.53 9.82 19.05
C PRO A 261 4.58 10.93 18.93
N THR A 262 4.25 11.99 18.20
CA THR A 262 5.11 13.17 18.04
C THR A 262 5.31 13.93 19.36
N PRO A 263 6.57 14.25 19.74
CA PRO A 263 6.84 15.13 20.89
C PRO A 263 6.21 16.52 20.69
N SER A 264 5.50 17.01 21.71
CA SER A 264 4.83 18.33 21.64
C SER A 264 5.79 19.50 21.44
N GLU A 265 7.05 19.34 21.85
CA GLU A 265 8.08 20.37 21.66
C GLU A 265 8.45 20.54 20.18
N LEU A 266 8.22 19.53 19.33
CA LEU A 266 8.63 19.56 17.93
C LEU A 266 7.94 20.70 17.15
N SER A 267 6.69 21.05 17.50
CA SER A 267 5.98 22.17 16.88
C SER A 267 6.58 23.55 17.19
N SER A 268 7.52 23.63 18.14
CA SER A 268 8.24 24.86 18.46
C SER A 268 9.56 25.01 17.70
N ALA A 269 10.00 23.96 17.00
CA ALA A 269 11.25 23.97 16.25
C ALA A 269 11.17 24.91 15.06
N ARG A 270 12.22 25.71 14.87
CA ARG A 270 12.31 26.75 13.83
C ARG A 270 13.24 26.38 12.69
N ASN A 271 14.17 25.46 12.92
CA ASN A 271 15.18 25.01 11.96
C ASN A 271 15.49 23.51 12.15
N LEU A 272 16.31 22.95 11.26
CA LEU A 272 16.66 21.52 11.30
C LEU A 272 17.46 21.14 12.56
N GLU A 273 18.34 22.02 13.05
CA GLU A 273 19.14 21.76 14.24
C GLU A 273 18.29 21.67 15.52
N GLU A 274 17.28 22.53 15.64
CA GLU A 274 16.30 22.47 16.73
C GLU A 274 15.48 21.17 16.67
N VAL A 275 15.03 20.74 15.49
CA VAL A 275 14.37 19.43 15.31
C VAL A 275 15.27 18.29 15.77
N ALA A 276 16.51 18.26 15.29
CA ALA A 276 17.47 17.24 15.68
C ALA A 276 17.72 17.24 17.19
N THR A 277 17.84 18.42 17.80
CA THR A 277 18.07 18.58 19.23
C THR A 277 16.87 18.10 20.05
N ILE A 278 15.65 18.47 19.66
CA ILE A 278 14.42 18.03 20.32
C ILE A 278 14.28 16.51 20.22
N LEU A 279 14.53 15.91 19.05
CA LEU A 279 14.40 14.46 18.85
C LEU A 279 15.50 13.67 19.58
N ARG A 280 16.75 14.15 19.56
CA ARG A 280 17.83 13.58 20.37
C ARG A 280 17.48 13.59 21.86
N LYS A 281 16.87 14.68 22.35
CA LYS A 281 16.52 14.83 23.77
C LYS A 281 15.29 14.00 24.17
N SER A 282 14.20 14.09 23.41
CA SER A 282 12.91 13.48 23.74
C SER A 282 12.92 11.96 23.57
N LEU A 283 13.56 11.48 22.51
CA LEU A 283 13.49 10.07 22.11
C LEU A 283 14.80 9.34 22.34
N GLN A 284 15.87 10.05 22.73
CA GLN A 284 17.22 9.51 22.92
C GLN A 284 17.75 8.82 21.65
N LEU A 285 17.33 9.31 20.46
CA LEU A 285 17.79 8.79 19.18
C LEU A 285 19.08 9.52 18.76
N PRO A 286 20.11 8.80 18.28
CA PRO A 286 21.21 9.39 17.54
C PRO A 286 20.69 9.81 16.17
N LEU A 287 20.21 11.04 16.10
CA LEU A 287 19.86 11.70 14.85
C LEU A 287 21.08 12.45 14.31
N GLN A 288 21.36 12.30 13.02
CA GLN A 288 22.39 13.05 12.31
C GLN A 288 21.75 13.86 11.19
N ILE A 289 22.25 15.08 11.02
CA ILE A 289 21.92 15.91 9.86
C ILE A 289 23.13 15.79 8.94
N ASP A 290 22.90 15.38 7.69
CA ASP A 290 23.93 15.31 6.67
C ASP A 290 24.24 16.71 6.12
N MET A 291 24.90 17.51 6.96
CA MET A 291 25.25 18.90 6.65
C MET A 291 26.04 19.06 5.35
N PRO A 292 27.01 18.19 5.00
CA PRO A 292 27.69 18.28 3.71
C PRO A 292 26.74 18.21 2.51
N SER A 293 25.79 17.28 2.50
CA SER A 293 24.83 17.13 1.40
C SER A 293 23.79 18.25 1.36
N LEU A 294 23.30 18.69 2.51
CA LEU A 294 22.38 19.83 2.59
C LEU A 294 23.07 21.14 2.13
N ALA A 295 24.29 21.39 2.60
CA ALA A 295 25.05 22.58 2.23
C ALA A 295 25.39 22.61 0.73
N PHE A 296 25.57 21.43 0.12
CA PHE A 296 25.77 21.32 -1.33
C PHE A 296 24.55 21.80 -2.13
N GLU A 297 23.34 21.52 -1.65
CA GLU A 297 22.08 22.01 -2.25
C GLU A 297 21.69 23.42 -1.76
N GLY A 298 22.55 24.09 -0.98
CA GLY A 298 22.30 25.44 -0.47
C GLY A 298 21.45 25.52 0.79
N VAL A 299 21.25 24.41 1.50
CA VAL A 299 20.56 24.35 2.80
C VAL A 299 21.56 24.32 3.94
N ASP A 300 21.39 25.22 4.91
CA ASP A 300 22.16 25.22 6.15
C ASP A 300 21.31 24.75 7.34
N ALA A 301 21.95 24.56 8.50
CA ALA A 301 21.29 24.09 9.71
C ALA A 301 20.24 25.08 10.26
N GLU A 302 20.39 26.36 9.89
CA GLU A 302 19.56 27.49 10.32
C GLU A 302 18.40 27.77 9.37
N THR A 303 18.34 27.04 8.26
CA THR A 303 17.30 27.17 7.26
C THR A 303 15.96 26.89 7.94
N LYS A 304 15.06 27.86 7.82
CA LYS A 304 13.79 27.83 8.53
C LYS A 304 12.93 26.72 7.99
N ILE A 305 12.41 25.90 8.89
CA ILE A 305 11.41 24.89 8.57
C ILE A 305 10.08 25.26 9.22
N ARG A 306 9.01 24.62 8.76
CA ARG A 306 7.71 24.70 9.40
C ARG A 306 7.32 23.31 9.85
N VAL A 307 7.27 23.11 11.16
CA VAL A 307 6.74 21.87 11.72
C VAL A 307 5.24 22.05 11.94
N PRO A 308 4.37 21.41 11.13
CA PRO A 308 2.94 21.52 11.36
C PRO A 308 2.57 20.85 12.70
N GLN A 309 1.61 21.45 13.41
CA GLN A 309 1.10 20.87 14.65
C GLN A 309 0.12 19.73 14.32
N LEU A 310 0.66 18.53 14.11
CA LEU A 310 -0.11 17.34 13.76
C LEU A 310 -0.53 16.57 15.00
N ALA A 311 -1.61 17.03 15.64
CA ALA A 311 -2.18 16.33 16.79
C ALA A 311 -2.56 14.89 16.41
N GLY A 312 -1.89 13.91 17.03
CA GLY A 312 -2.16 12.48 16.85
C GLY A 312 -1.47 11.82 15.66
N ALA A 313 -0.69 12.53 14.86
CA ALA A 313 0.17 11.91 13.85
C ALA A 313 1.38 11.23 14.50
N SER A 314 1.92 10.22 13.83
CA SER A 314 3.21 9.65 14.22
C SER A 314 4.35 10.65 14.04
N LEU A 315 5.45 10.39 14.75
CA LEU A 315 6.68 11.13 14.59
C LEU A 315 7.21 11.05 13.15
N ARG A 316 7.13 9.87 12.51
CA ARG A 316 7.52 9.64 11.12
C ARG A 316 6.81 10.62 10.20
N SER A 317 5.50 10.63 10.28
CA SER A 317 4.65 11.50 9.49
C SER A 317 4.94 12.98 9.74
N THR A 318 5.16 13.35 11.00
CA THR A 318 5.53 14.73 11.34
C THR A 318 6.90 15.11 10.82
N LEU A 319 7.86 14.19 10.87
CA LEU A 319 9.21 14.38 10.33
C LEU A 319 9.19 14.52 8.81
N ASP A 320 8.51 13.62 8.11
CA ASP A 320 8.34 13.69 6.66
C ASP A 320 7.79 15.03 6.24
N TRP A 321 6.76 15.52 6.92
CA TRP A 321 6.21 16.85 6.66
C TRP A 321 7.16 18.01 7.02
N ALA A 322 7.83 17.92 8.16
CA ALA A 322 8.70 18.98 8.64
C ALA A 322 9.94 19.19 7.75
N ILE A 323 10.38 18.13 7.05
CA ILE A 323 11.62 18.12 6.28
C ILE A 323 11.41 17.90 4.77
N SER A 324 10.19 17.60 4.29
CA SER A 324 9.97 17.32 2.87
C SER A 324 10.45 18.43 1.95
N ASP A 325 10.38 19.68 2.41
CA ASP A 325 10.92 20.85 1.71
C ASP A 325 11.62 21.78 2.73
N VAL A 326 12.95 21.80 2.69
CA VAL A 326 13.76 22.70 3.51
C VAL A 326 14.38 23.74 2.62
N GLY A 327 13.79 24.93 2.58
CA GLY A 327 14.33 26.05 1.81
C GLY A 327 14.25 25.86 0.28
N GLY A 328 13.29 25.10 -0.23
CA GLY A 328 13.12 24.77 -1.64
C GLY A 328 13.86 23.49 -2.06
N VAL A 329 14.50 22.79 -1.12
CA VAL A 329 15.25 21.56 -1.39
C VAL A 329 14.50 20.36 -0.83
N PRO A 330 14.20 19.35 -1.66
CA PRO A 330 13.63 18.09 -1.20
C PRO A 330 14.59 17.37 -0.25
N THR A 331 14.13 17.15 0.98
CA THR A 331 14.89 16.38 1.97
C THR A 331 14.06 15.24 2.51
N CYS A 332 14.74 14.20 2.97
CA CYS A 332 14.09 13.02 3.53
C CYS A 332 14.85 12.53 4.75
N HIS A 333 14.25 11.55 5.44
CA HIS A 333 14.92 10.84 6.51
C HIS A 333 15.17 9.37 6.14
N MET A 334 16.28 8.81 6.61
CA MET A 334 16.57 7.39 6.46
C MET A 334 17.13 6.80 7.75
N VAL A 335 16.81 5.53 8.02
CA VAL A 335 17.42 4.79 9.13
C VAL A 335 18.58 3.99 8.57
N ALA A 336 19.81 4.39 8.91
CA ALA A 336 21.03 3.75 8.41
C ALA A 336 22.12 3.71 9.48
N ARG A 337 22.80 2.56 9.58
CA ARG A 337 23.93 2.35 10.52
C ARG A 337 23.53 2.61 11.97
N GLY A 338 22.29 2.24 12.33
CA GLY A 338 21.75 2.45 13.68
C GLY A 338 21.55 3.92 14.05
N GLN A 339 21.39 4.82 13.07
CA GLN A 339 21.09 6.24 13.29
C GLN A 339 19.99 6.69 12.33
N VAL A 340 19.26 7.75 12.71
CA VAL A 340 18.33 8.43 11.80
C VAL A 340 19.11 9.57 11.13
N TRP A 341 19.17 9.57 9.81
CA TRP A 341 19.81 10.60 9.02
C TRP A 341 18.74 11.48 8.40
N ILE A 342 18.88 12.79 8.51
CA ILE A 342 18.17 13.78 7.68
C ILE A 342 19.16 14.21 6.60
N THR A 343 18.82 13.99 5.33
CA THR A 343 19.68 14.27 4.18
C THR A 343 18.84 14.68 2.96
N THR A 344 19.48 15.12 1.89
CA THR A 344 18.79 15.47 0.64
C THR A 344 18.28 14.22 -0.05
N GLU A 345 17.20 14.33 -0.82
CA GLU A 345 16.73 13.19 -1.63
C GLU A 345 17.81 12.72 -2.61
N THR A 346 18.52 13.65 -3.28
CA THR A 346 19.68 13.33 -4.13
C THR A 346 20.69 12.44 -3.43
N LYS A 347 21.03 12.73 -2.17
CA LYS A 347 22.00 11.95 -1.42
C LYS A 347 21.44 10.60 -0.95
N ALA A 348 20.17 10.57 -0.59
CA ALA A 348 19.47 9.32 -0.31
C ALA A 348 19.45 8.41 -1.55
N ASP A 349 19.37 9.02 -2.72
CA ASP A 349 19.37 8.34 -4.00
C ASP A 349 20.80 7.88 -4.42
N ASP A 350 21.85 8.59 -4.00
CA ASP A 350 23.23 8.09 -4.14
C ASP A 350 23.49 6.83 -3.27
N ASP A 351 22.76 6.69 -2.17
CA ASP A 351 22.85 5.55 -1.27
C ASP A 351 21.96 4.37 -1.73
N LEU A 352 21.32 4.50 -2.90
CA LEU A 352 20.65 3.40 -3.58
C LEU A 352 21.65 2.29 -3.87
N VAL A 353 21.21 1.06 -3.63
CA VAL A 353 22.01 -0.11 -3.93
C VAL A 353 21.36 -0.82 -5.09
N THR A 354 22.16 -1.12 -6.11
CA THR A 354 21.74 -2.03 -7.18
C THR A 354 22.07 -3.47 -6.77
N ARG A 355 21.06 -4.32 -6.67
CA ARG A 355 21.22 -5.77 -6.43
C ARG A 355 20.64 -6.58 -7.58
N PHE A 356 21.36 -7.62 -7.97
CA PHE A 356 20.83 -8.68 -8.81
C PHE A 356 20.21 -9.76 -7.92
N TYR A 357 18.96 -10.08 -8.20
CA TYR A 357 18.24 -11.17 -7.60
C TYR A 357 18.02 -12.25 -8.64
N ASP A 358 18.71 -13.37 -8.44
CA ASP A 358 18.44 -14.60 -9.15
C ASP A 358 16.97 -15.01 -8.89
N LEU A 359 16.23 -15.37 -9.93
CA LEU A 359 14.87 -15.88 -9.83
C LEU A 359 14.80 -17.39 -10.09
N ALA A 360 15.94 -18.04 -10.33
CA ALA A 360 16.03 -19.49 -10.40
C ALA A 360 15.45 -20.14 -9.14
N GLY A 361 14.64 -21.16 -9.35
CA GLY A 361 13.93 -21.90 -8.31
C GLY A 361 12.60 -21.30 -7.87
N LEU A 362 12.18 -20.16 -8.43
CA LEU A 362 10.78 -19.74 -8.34
C LEU A 362 9.90 -20.53 -9.32
N PRO A 363 8.57 -20.62 -9.12
CA PRO A 363 7.68 -21.27 -10.07
C PRO A 363 7.81 -20.67 -11.47
N GLU A 364 7.52 -21.42 -12.54
CA GLU A 364 7.67 -20.94 -13.92
C GLU A 364 6.93 -19.63 -14.17
N CYS A 365 5.80 -19.36 -13.51
CA CYS A 365 5.10 -18.08 -13.59
C CYS A 365 5.94 -16.85 -13.16
N PHE A 366 7.11 -17.05 -12.55
CA PHE A 366 8.11 -16.02 -12.25
C PHE A 366 9.39 -16.14 -13.09
N GLN A 367 9.54 -17.21 -13.88
CA GLN A 367 10.73 -17.49 -14.71
C GLN A 367 10.48 -17.30 -16.22
N VAL A 368 9.23 -17.31 -16.71
CA VAL A 368 8.98 -17.23 -18.15
C VAL A 368 9.34 -15.84 -18.71
N GLU A 369 10.08 -15.84 -19.82
CA GLU A 369 10.46 -14.66 -20.63
C GLU A 369 9.27 -13.79 -21.09
N SER A 370 8.03 -14.27 -20.92
CA SER A 370 6.78 -13.63 -21.35
C SER A 370 5.98 -12.94 -20.24
N TYR A 371 6.34 -13.10 -18.96
CA TYR A 371 5.80 -12.21 -17.91
C TYR A 371 6.54 -10.87 -18.00
N ARG A 372 5.78 -9.79 -18.21
CA ARG A 372 6.36 -8.46 -18.37
C ARG A 372 6.99 -8.05 -17.04
N LEU A 373 8.19 -7.46 -17.09
CA LEU A 373 8.88 -6.75 -16.00
C LEU A 373 7.96 -6.13 -14.94
N ALA A 374 6.81 -5.62 -15.39
CA ALA A 374 5.72 -5.06 -14.59
C ALA A 374 5.23 -5.96 -13.44
N ASP A 375 5.09 -7.27 -13.59
CA ASP A 375 4.46 -8.11 -12.55
C ASP A 375 5.39 -8.33 -11.34
N ILE A 376 6.69 -8.35 -11.58
CA ILE A 376 7.72 -8.50 -10.54
C ILE A 376 8.03 -7.15 -9.89
N SER A 377 7.99 -6.04 -10.63
CA SER A 377 8.07 -4.70 -10.04
C SER A 377 6.82 -4.38 -9.21
N GLN A 378 5.65 -4.92 -9.57
CA GLN A 378 4.43 -4.83 -8.77
C GLN A 378 4.50 -5.63 -7.47
N LEU A 379 5.14 -6.81 -7.47
CA LEU A 379 5.48 -7.51 -6.22
C LEU A 379 6.41 -6.69 -5.32
N PHE A 380 7.24 -5.82 -5.89
CA PHE A 380 8.05 -4.88 -5.12
C PHE A 380 7.16 -3.91 -4.35
N VAL A 381 6.37 -3.16 -5.11
CA VAL A 381 5.47 -2.13 -4.60
C VAL A 381 4.47 -2.67 -3.57
N LEU A 382 3.97 -3.89 -3.79
CA LEU A 382 3.02 -4.56 -2.92
C LEU A 382 3.55 -4.97 -1.55
N TYR A 383 4.85 -5.23 -1.44
CA TYR A 383 5.43 -5.87 -0.26
C TYR A 383 6.46 -5.01 0.47
N LEU A 384 6.84 -3.85 -0.08
CA LEU A 384 7.62 -2.87 0.67
C LEU A 384 6.70 -2.11 1.62
N GLU A 385 7.07 -2.03 2.90
CA GLU A 385 6.24 -1.40 3.96
C GLU A 385 6.01 0.10 3.71
N ASP A 386 6.84 0.71 2.87
CA ASP A 386 6.80 2.14 2.56
C ASP A 386 6.07 2.43 1.24
N GLY A 387 5.64 1.41 0.48
CA GLY A 387 4.94 1.58 -0.81
C GLY A 387 5.78 2.24 -1.93
N VAL A 388 7.05 2.55 -1.66
CA VAL A 388 7.95 3.21 -2.61
C VAL A 388 8.42 2.18 -3.65
N PRO A 389 8.12 2.34 -4.94
CA PRO A 389 8.68 1.49 -5.98
C PRO A 389 10.22 1.54 -5.96
N PRO A 390 10.91 0.49 -6.44
CA PRO A 390 12.35 0.57 -6.61
C PRO A 390 12.68 1.65 -7.62
N ASP A 391 13.66 2.49 -7.30
CA ASP A 391 14.09 3.62 -8.11
C ASP A 391 14.52 3.19 -9.52
N CYS A 392 15.09 1.98 -9.66
CA CYS A 392 15.18 1.32 -10.96
C CYS A 392 14.85 -0.17 -10.86
N PHE A 393 14.14 -0.67 -11.87
CA PHE A 393 13.83 -2.08 -12.05
C PHE A 393 14.23 -2.52 -13.46
N SER A 394 14.98 -3.62 -13.58
CA SER A 394 15.29 -4.24 -14.88
C SER A 394 15.26 -5.76 -14.75
N GLN A 395 14.75 -6.46 -15.75
CA GLN A 395 14.77 -7.91 -15.83
C GLN A 395 15.87 -8.34 -16.79
N VAL A 396 16.62 -9.35 -16.39
CA VAL A 396 17.66 -9.97 -17.20
C VAL A 396 17.42 -11.47 -17.26
N PRO A 397 17.91 -12.20 -18.27
CA PRO A 397 17.75 -13.65 -18.30
C PRO A 397 18.18 -14.30 -16.97
N GLY A 398 17.26 -15.03 -16.35
CA GLY A 398 17.48 -15.71 -15.06
C GLY A 398 17.28 -14.85 -13.80
N GLY A 399 16.96 -13.56 -13.90
CA GLY A 399 16.71 -12.77 -12.70
C GLY A 399 16.25 -11.33 -12.92
N ILE A 400 16.36 -10.52 -11.87
CA ILE A 400 16.00 -9.10 -11.87
C ILE A 400 17.10 -8.29 -11.20
N ILE A 401 17.31 -7.08 -11.71
CA ILE A 401 18.19 -6.07 -11.18
C ILE A 401 17.32 -4.96 -10.60
N LEU A 402 17.60 -4.60 -9.36
CA LEU A 402 16.83 -3.63 -8.62
C LEU A 402 17.76 -2.64 -7.97
N THR A 403 17.55 -1.38 -8.30
CA THR A 403 18.16 -0.24 -7.63
C THR A 403 17.12 0.32 -6.70
N SER A 404 17.37 0.23 -5.40
CA SER A 404 16.50 0.86 -4.41
C SER A 404 17.26 1.17 -3.13
N ARG A 405 16.64 1.89 -2.20
CA ARG A 405 17.19 2.14 -0.87
C ARG A 405 17.46 0.80 -0.18
N ARG A 406 18.53 0.73 0.63
CA ARG A 406 18.92 -0.53 1.31
C ARG A 406 17.80 -1.15 2.14
N SER A 407 16.96 -0.33 2.77
CA SER A 407 15.77 -0.76 3.52
C SER A 407 14.79 -1.48 2.60
N SER A 408 14.45 -0.88 1.46
CA SER A 408 13.56 -1.42 0.44
C SER A 408 14.09 -2.74 -0.14
N LEU A 409 15.37 -2.80 -0.49
CA LEU A 409 15.99 -4.05 -0.96
C LEU A 409 15.95 -5.18 0.08
N ALA A 410 16.17 -4.85 1.35
CA ALA A 410 16.11 -5.83 2.43
C ALA A 410 14.70 -6.40 2.64
N GLN A 411 13.66 -5.57 2.49
CA GLN A 411 12.27 -6.00 2.50
C GLN A 411 11.98 -6.91 1.30
N PHE A 412 12.40 -6.53 0.09
CA PHE A 412 12.22 -7.36 -1.10
C PHE A 412 12.90 -8.74 -1.02
N GLU A 413 14.11 -8.79 -0.46
CA GLU A 413 14.79 -10.06 -0.19
C GLU A 413 13.97 -11.01 0.68
N ALA A 414 13.18 -10.46 1.61
CA ALA A 414 12.28 -11.25 2.44
C ALA A 414 11.12 -11.83 1.59
N VAL A 415 10.59 -11.06 0.65
CA VAL A 415 9.50 -11.46 -0.27
C VAL A 415 9.95 -12.59 -1.19
N LEU A 416 11.07 -12.40 -1.90
CA LEU A 416 11.62 -13.44 -2.78
C LEU A 416 11.90 -14.74 -2.02
N ARG A 417 12.34 -14.64 -0.78
CA ARG A 417 12.56 -15.81 0.08
C ARG A 417 11.25 -16.53 0.39
N GLN A 418 10.19 -15.80 0.71
CA GLN A 418 8.86 -16.40 0.93
C GLN A 418 8.34 -17.09 -0.33
N LEU A 419 8.48 -16.46 -1.49
CA LEU A 419 8.06 -17.05 -2.77
C LEU A 419 8.82 -18.35 -3.08
N ARG A 420 10.14 -18.40 -2.83
CA ARG A 420 10.94 -19.64 -2.98
C ARG A 420 10.50 -20.74 -2.03
N LEU A 421 10.22 -20.41 -0.77
CA LEU A 421 9.76 -21.38 0.22
C LEU A 421 8.38 -21.94 -0.16
N PHE A 422 7.48 -21.08 -0.64
CA PHE A 422 6.17 -21.49 -1.16
C PHE A 422 6.30 -22.44 -2.35
N ALA A 423 7.17 -22.11 -3.31
CA ALA A 423 7.46 -22.94 -4.47
C ALA A 423 7.94 -24.35 -4.07
N ALA A 424 8.87 -24.42 -3.12
CA ALA A 424 9.42 -25.68 -2.62
C ALA A 424 8.37 -26.54 -1.89
N GLN A 425 7.42 -25.93 -1.18
CA GLN A 425 6.39 -26.64 -0.40
C GLN A 425 5.24 -27.16 -1.26
N THR A 426 4.84 -26.40 -2.27
CA THR A 426 3.75 -26.77 -3.19
C THR A 426 4.14 -27.87 -4.18
N GLY A 427 5.43 -28.23 -4.22
CA GLY A 427 5.91 -29.32 -5.06
C GLY A 427 5.71 -29.06 -6.55
N TYR A 428 5.72 -27.78 -6.99
CA TYR A 428 5.77 -27.44 -8.40
C TYR A 428 6.90 -28.25 -9.04
N PRO A 429 6.58 -29.29 -9.82
CA PRO A 429 7.61 -30.04 -10.51
C PRO A 429 8.13 -29.15 -11.63
N GLN A 430 9.33 -29.46 -12.09
CA GLN A 430 9.92 -28.97 -13.33
C GLN A 430 8.92 -28.95 -14.52
N PRO A 431 9.24 -28.19 -15.60
CA PRO A 431 8.29 -27.85 -16.66
C PRO A 431 7.54 -29.09 -17.15
N LEU A 432 6.22 -29.08 -16.99
CA LEU A 432 5.37 -30.09 -17.62
C LEU A 432 5.23 -29.68 -19.09
N GLU A 433 5.79 -30.49 -19.99
CA GLU A 433 5.43 -30.45 -21.41
C GLU A 433 3.90 -30.54 -21.53
N TYR A 434 3.30 -29.46 -22.02
CA TYR A 434 1.87 -29.36 -22.25
C TYR A 434 1.49 -30.18 -23.49
N ASP A 435 0.84 -31.34 -23.28
CA ASP A 435 0.13 -32.07 -24.33
C ASP A 435 -1.37 -31.69 -24.30
N PRO A 436 -1.88 -30.94 -25.29
CA PRO A 436 -3.27 -30.52 -25.34
C PRO A 436 -4.28 -31.65 -25.64
N TRP A 437 -3.86 -32.91 -25.79
CA TRP A 437 -4.74 -33.98 -26.30
C TRP A 437 -4.89 -35.24 -25.43
N SER A 438 -4.59 -35.22 -24.13
CA SER A 438 -4.78 -36.40 -23.28
C SER A 438 -6.16 -36.45 -22.60
N PRO A 439 -7.06 -37.40 -22.92
CA PRO A 439 -8.39 -37.48 -22.32
C PRO A 439 -8.36 -38.25 -20.99
N VAL A 440 -8.85 -37.62 -19.93
CA VAL A 440 -9.01 -38.19 -18.60
C VAL A 440 -10.04 -39.34 -18.62
N LYS A 441 -9.57 -40.57 -18.45
CA LYS A 441 -10.36 -41.68 -17.90
C LYS A 441 -9.61 -42.35 -16.76
N SER A 442 -10.32 -42.49 -15.63
CA SER A 442 -10.07 -43.39 -14.50
C SER A 442 -8.99 -43.01 -13.46
N TRP A 443 -9.43 -42.27 -12.43
CA TRP A 443 -8.93 -42.48 -11.07
C TRP A 443 -9.99 -43.26 -10.28
N GLN A 444 -10.01 -44.57 -10.48
CA GLN A 444 -10.56 -45.50 -9.49
C GLN A 444 -9.53 -46.58 -9.20
N THR A 445 -9.17 -46.66 -7.93
CA THR A 445 -8.44 -47.75 -7.25
C THR A 445 -6.99 -48.03 -7.67
N ARG A 446 -6.03 -47.46 -6.93
CA ARG A 446 -4.83 -48.19 -6.50
C ARG A 446 -4.47 -47.85 -5.05
N LYS A 447 -4.74 -48.80 -4.15
CA LYS A 447 -4.07 -48.92 -2.85
C LYS A 447 -2.61 -49.29 -3.13
N LEU A 448 -1.67 -48.39 -2.87
CA LEU A 448 -0.25 -48.71 -2.86
C LEU A 448 0.11 -49.34 -1.50
N LYS A 449 0.33 -50.66 -1.51
CA LYS A 449 1.09 -51.35 -0.47
C LYS A 449 2.58 -51.18 -0.78
N LEU A 450 3.34 -50.62 0.16
CA LEU A 450 4.80 -50.63 0.11
C LEU A 450 5.32 -52.04 0.43
N PRO A 451 6.25 -52.62 -0.35
CA PRO A 451 6.99 -53.78 0.09
C PRO A 451 8.16 -53.35 1.00
N VAL A 452 8.18 -53.88 2.22
CA VAL A 452 9.36 -53.88 3.11
C VAL A 452 10.30 -54.96 2.60
N ASN A 453 11.56 -54.59 2.34
CA ASN A 453 12.63 -55.51 1.96
C ASN A 453 13.39 -55.97 3.23
N PRO A 454 13.34 -57.25 3.65
CA PRO A 454 14.00 -57.72 4.85
C PRO A 454 15.14 -58.68 4.49
N SER A 455 16.29 -58.16 4.09
CA SER A 455 17.51 -58.98 4.06
C SER A 455 18.75 -58.12 3.92
N GLN A 456 19.31 -57.74 5.06
CA GLN A 456 20.77 -57.69 5.28
C GLN A 456 21.00 -57.89 6.78
N ARG A 457 21.15 -59.17 7.16
CA ARG A 457 21.69 -59.57 8.45
C ARG A 457 23.21 -59.67 8.34
N LEU A 458 23.83 -59.15 9.40
CA LEU A 458 25.22 -59.16 9.81
C LEU A 458 25.96 -60.50 9.62
N HIS A 459 27.27 -60.42 9.39
CA HIS A 459 28.25 -61.25 10.10
C HIS A 459 29.60 -60.50 10.30
N PRO A 460 30.40 -60.87 11.33
CA PRO A 460 31.36 -59.99 12.02
C PRO A 460 32.85 -60.37 11.83
N ALA A 461 33.70 -59.56 12.48
CA ALA A 461 35.05 -59.81 13.01
C ALA A 461 36.28 -59.35 12.17
N MET A 462 37.06 -58.43 12.75
CA MET A 462 38.51 -58.47 13.06
C MET A 462 38.88 -57.06 13.58
N ARG A 463 39.13 -56.85 14.89
CA ARG A 463 40.43 -56.89 15.60
C ARG A 463 41.59 -56.22 14.83
N ASP A 464 42.15 -55.17 15.43
CA ASP A 464 43.59 -54.82 15.58
C ASP A 464 43.64 -53.57 16.48
N GLU A 465 44.07 -53.69 17.74
CA GLU A 465 45.45 -53.55 18.29
C GLU A 465 45.87 -52.09 18.58
N GLU A 466 46.05 -51.81 19.88
CA GLU A 466 46.73 -50.63 20.43
C GLU A 466 48.25 -50.69 20.20
N PRO A 467 48.94 -49.55 20.07
CA PRO A 467 50.40 -49.52 20.11
C PRO A 467 50.94 -49.10 21.49
N GLN A 468 51.96 -49.81 21.96
CA GLN A 468 53.03 -49.32 22.84
C GLN A 468 54.35 -49.95 22.36
N PRO A 469 55.54 -49.35 22.60
CA PRO A 469 55.87 -48.24 23.51
C PRO A 469 56.16 -46.90 22.85
#